data_AF-A0A524HC94-F1
#
_entry.id   AF-A0A524HC94-F1
#
_cell.length_a   1.000
_cell.length_b   1.000
_cell.length_c   1.000
_cell.angle_alpha   90.00
_cell.angle_beta   90.00
_cell.angle_gamma   90.00
#
_symmetry.space_group_name_H-M   'P 1'
#
loop_
_entity.id
_entity.type
_entity.pdbx_description
1 polymer ?
#
loop_
_entity_poly.entity_id
_entity_poly.type
_entity_poly.pdbx_seq_one_letter_code
_entity_poly.pdbx_strand_id
1 'polypeptide(L)'
;GWGCLAFYPFFYPVGLWSAARFPDPGAPRWLLVLAAGLFFGGWVLSRGANLQKFTFKTRPASRFLGLFEPKAIESGGHRLLCGGFWGLARHINYLGELGMAVGLTLALGRPLDPWPWLYPLYYVALLVPRQADDDRRCKAKYGPLWDEYCRLVPYRIIPGIY
;
A
#
# COMPACT_ATOMS: atom_id res chain seq x y z
N GLY A 1 -22.69 0.94 -3.14
CA GLY A 1 -23.70 -0.02 -2.64
C GLY A 1 -23.26 -1.45 -2.84
N TRP A 2 -23.24 -1.94 -4.08
CA TRP A 2 -23.05 -3.37 -4.40
C TRP A 2 -21.71 -3.96 -3.94
N GLY A 3 -20.58 -3.30 -4.21
CA GLY A 3 -19.25 -3.82 -3.82
C GLY A 3 -19.10 -4.10 -2.32
N CYS A 4 -19.67 -3.24 -1.46
CA CYS A 4 -19.58 -3.42 -0.01
C CYS A 4 -20.40 -4.61 0.50
N LEU A 5 -21.53 -4.91 -0.16
CA LEU A 5 -22.48 -5.93 0.31
C LEU A 5 -22.28 -7.28 -0.38
N ALA A 6 -21.83 -7.29 -1.64
CA ALA A 6 -21.80 -8.48 -2.48
C ALA A 6 -20.39 -8.87 -2.96
N PHE A 7 -19.44 -7.94 -3.04
CA PHE A 7 -18.08 -8.28 -3.47
C PHE A 7 -17.17 -8.57 -2.28
N TYR A 8 -16.98 -7.63 -1.35
CA TYR A 8 -16.01 -7.81 -0.27
C TYR A 8 -16.27 -9.04 0.62
N PRO A 9 -17.50 -9.28 1.12
CA PRO A 9 -17.74 -10.42 2.01
C PRO A 9 -17.52 -11.78 1.35
N PHE A 10 -17.64 -11.85 0.02
CA PHE A 10 -17.58 -13.11 -0.73
C PHE A 10 -16.22 -13.31 -1.43
N PHE A 11 -15.55 -12.23 -1.83
CA PHE A 11 -14.28 -12.30 -2.53
C PHE A 11 -13.06 -12.25 -1.60
N TYR A 12 -13.07 -11.41 -0.55
CA TYR A 12 -11.91 -11.33 0.36
C TYR A 12 -11.54 -12.66 1.03
N PRO A 13 -12.50 -13.49 1.46
CA PRO A 13 -12.19 -14.83 1.97
C PRO A 13 -11.90 -15.89 0.88
N VAL A 14 -11.67 -15.53 -0.39
CA VAL A 14 -11.40 -16.50 -1.49
C VAL A 14 -10.28 -17.49 -1.15
N GLY A 15 -9.23 -17.04 -0.47
CA GLY A 15 -8.15 -17.91 0.02
C GLY A 15 -8.61 -18.89 1.11
N LEU A 16 -9.49 -18.46 2.01
CA LEU A 16 -10.04 -19.33 3.06
C LEU A 16 -10.98 -20.37 2.47
N TRP A 17 -11.90 -19.99 1.58
CA TRP A 17 -12.85 -20.93 0.99
C TRP A 17 -12.18 -21.97 0.09
N SER A 18 -11.13 -21.57 -0.65
CA SER A 18 -10.33 -22.51 -1.46
C SER A 18 -9.56 -23.52 -0.59
N ALA A 19 -9.09 -23.09 0.58
CA ALA A 19 -8.34 -23.93 1.51
C ALA A 19 -9.22 -24.76 2.47
N ALA A 20 -10.46 -24.34 2.74
CA ALA A 20 -11.30 -24.84 3.85
C ALA A 20 -11.55 -26.36 3.87
N ARG A 21 -11.58 -27.00 2.70
CA ARG A 21 -11.83 -28.44 2.58
C ARG A 21 -10.59 -29.30 2.81
N PHE A 22 -9.41 -28.70 2.93
CA PHE A 22 -8.16 -29.42 3.05
C PHE A 22 -7.61 -29.36 4.47
N PRO A 23 -6.93 -30.41 4.94
CA PRO A 23 -6.22 -30.36 6.21
C PRO A 23 -5.08 -29.34 6.17
N ASP A 24 -4.57 -29.01 7.35
CA ASP A 24 -3.36 -28.18 7.53
C ASP A 24 -2.26 -28.69 6.59
N PRO A 25 -1.75 -27.84 5.68
CA PRO A 25 -0.68 -28.23 4.76
C PRO A 25 0.66 -28.51 5.46
N GLY A 26 0.79 -28.24 6.77
CA GLY A 26 2.04 -28.43 7.50
C GLY A 26 3.11 -27.45 7.03
N ALA A 27 2.73 -26.18 6.87
CA ALA A 27 3.59 -25.16 6.27
C ALA A 27 4.93 -25.06 7.01
N PRO A 28 6.08 -25.04 6.30
CA PRO A 28 7.37 -24.95 6.94
C PRO A 28 7.52 -23.60 7.65
N ARG A 29 8.17 -23.59 8.82
CA ARG A 29 8.30 -22.39 9.67
C ARG A 29 8.85 -21.17 8.92
N TRP A 30 9.80 -21.36 8.01
CA TRP A 30 10.37 -20.27 7.23
C TRP A 30 9.31 -19.56 6.35
N LEU A 31 8.33 -20.29 5.83
CA LEU A 31 7.26 -19.72 5.00
C LEU A 31 6.32 -18.88 5.86
N LEU A 32 6.00 -19.35 7.08
CA LEU A 32 5.19 -18.59 8.03
C LEU A 32 5.92 -17.32 8.50
N VAL A 33 7.23 -17.40 8.74
CA VAL A 33 8.07 -16.23 9.07
C VAL A 33 8.10 -15.25 7.90
N LEU A 34 8.25 -15.72 6.66
CA LEU A 34 8.20 -14.89 5.46
C LEU A 34 6.83 -14.19 5.32
N ALA A 35 5.74 -14.95 5.47
CA ALA A 35 4.37 -14.43 5.40
C ALA A 35 4.13 -13.33 6.44
N ALA A 36 4.55 -13.56 7.69
CA ALA A 36 4.47 -12.57 8.76
C ALA A 36 5.33 -11.35 8.46
N GLY A 37 6.56 -11.53 7.98
CA GLY A 37 7.46 -10.43 7.60
C GLY A 37 6.87 -9.55 6.49
N LEU A 38 6.28 -10.16 5.46
CA LEU A 38 5.59 -9.45 4.39
C LEU A 38 4.36 -8.71 4.90
N PHE A 39 3.57 -9.33 5.78
CA PHE A 39 2.39 -8.71 6.35
C PHE A 39 2.76 -7.50 7.21
N PHE A 40 3.64 -7.66 8.19
CA PHE A 40 4.03 -6.57 9.08
C PHE A 40 4.86 -5.50 8.38
N GLY A 41 5.73 -5.88 7.44
CA GLY A 41 6.43 -4.93 6.58
C GLY A 41 5.45 -4.10 5.74
N GLY A 42 4.48 -4.76 5.10
CA GLY A 42 3.41 -4.09 4.37
C GLY A 42 2.56 -3.17 5.25
N TRP A 43 2.24 -3.63 6.47
CA TRP A 43 1.52 -2.84 7.47
C TRP A 43 2.30 -1.59 7.87
N VAL A 44 3.60 -1.69 8.11
CA VAL A 44 4.46 -0.53 8.40
C VAL A 44 4.43 0.46 7.24
N LEU A 45 4.53 0.01 6.00
CA LEU A 45 4.46 0.88 4.82
C LEU A 45 3.09 1.57 4.70
N SER A 46 1.99 0.83 4.80
CA SER A 46 0.64 1.39 4.67
C SER A 46 0.29 2.30 5.86
N ARG A 47 0.36 1.76 7.07
CA ARG A 47 -0.03 2.48 8.29
C ARG A 47 0.92 3.61 8.60
N GLY A 48 2.22 3.38 8.45
CA GLY A 48 3.27 4.39 8.65
C GLY A 48 3.12 5.56 7.69
N ALA A 49 2.96 5.31 6.39
CA ALA A 49 2.77 6.38 5.40
C ALA A 49 1.49 7.19 5.67
N ASN A 50 0.38 6.52 5.99
CA ASN A 50 -0.88 7.19 6.31
C ASN A 50 -0.78 8.04 7.59
N LEU A 51 -0.13 7.51 8.64
CA LEU A 51 0.07 8.25 9.87
C LEU A 51 1.02 9.43 9.66
N GLN A 52 2.09 9.26 8.89
CA GLN A 52 3.02 10.36 8.54
C GLN A 52 2.28 11.48 7.83
N LYS A 53 1.42 11.15 6.85
CA LYS A 53 0.59 12.14 6.14
C LYS A 53 -0.39 12.83 7.08
N PHE A 54 -1.01 12.09 8.00
CA PHE A 54 -1.91 12.65 9.00
C PHE A 54 -1.19 13.62 9.95
N THR A 55 -0.05 13.21 10.50
CA THR A 55 0.79 14.05 11.36
C THR A 55 1.26 15.31 10.62
N PHE A 56 1.69 15.17 9.37
CA PHE A 56 2.08 16.32 8.56
C PHE A 56 0.95 17.33 8.32
N LYS A 57 -0.28 16.84 8.09
CA LYS A 57 -1.44 17.72 7.88
C LYS A 57 -1.93 18.40 9.16
N THR A 58 -1.80 17.73 10.31
CA THR A 58 -2.31 18.23 11.60
C THR A 58 -1.26 19.01 12.38
N ARG A 59 0.02 18.68 12.23
CA ARG A 59 1.17 19.26 12.94
C ARG A 59 2.36 19.39 11.99
N PRO A 60 2.34 20.36 11.05
CA PRO A 60 3.29 20.43 9.94
C PRO A 60 4.76 20.60 10.33
N ALA A 61 5.04 21.15 11.51
CA ALA A 61 6.40 21.35 12.03
C ALA A 61 6.91 20.17 12.88
N SER A 62 6.07 19.18 13.18
CA SER A 62 6.45 18.07 14.05
C SER A 62 7.22 16.98 13.29
N ARG A 63 8.21 16.39 13.96
CA ARG A 63 8.89 15.19 13.46
C ARG A 63 7.96 13.99 13.57
N PHE A 64 7.79 13.25 12.47
CA PHE A 64 7.02 12.02 12.50
C PHE A 64 7.77 10.96 13.31
N LEU A 65 7.08 10.40 14.32
CA LEU A 65 7.64 9.49 15.35
C LEU A 65 8.88 10.06 16.09
N GLY A 66 9.09 11.38 16.08
CA GLY A 66 10.30 12.01 16.64
C GLY A 66 11.57 11.82 15.79
N LEU A 67 11.52 11.00 14.74
CA LEU A 67 12.69 10.59 13.95
C LEU A 67 12.75 11.29 12.59
N PHE A 68 11.62 11.49 11.93
CA PHE A 68 11.58 11.96 10.54
C PHE A 68 11.16 13.41 10.47
N GLU A 69 12.09 14.30 10.11
CA GLU A 69 11.76 15.68 9.81
C GLU A 69 10.87 15.79 8.56
N PRO A 70 9.83 16.65 8.62
CA PRO A 70 8.95 16.83 7.48
C PRO A 70 9.71 17.55 6.35
N LYS A 71 9.95 16.85 5.25
CA LYS A 71 10.43 17.46 4.00
C LYS A 71 9.27 17.63 3.03
N ALA A 72 9.03 18.85 2.61
CA ALA A 72 7.91 19.20 1.74
C ALA A 72 8.28 20.30 0.76
N ILE A 73 7.57 20.32 -0.37
CA ILE A 73 7.61 21.43 -1.33
C ILE A 73 6.33 22.25 -1.23
N GLU A 74 6.45 23.54 -1.52
CA GLU A 74 5.41 24.53 -1.24
C GLU A 74 5.31 25.55 -2.36
N SER A 75 4.10 25.80 -2.82
CA SER A 75 3.80 26.86 -3.78
C SER A 75 2.31 27.19 -3.76
N GLY A 76 1.97 28.48 -3.88
CA GLY A 76 0.58 28.94 -4.01
C GLY A 76 -0.35 28.51 -2.86
N GLY A 77 0.15 28.43 -1.62
CA GLY A 77 -0.62 27.97 -0.46
C GLY A 77 -0.86 26.45 -0.41
N HIS A 78 -0.30 25.69 -1.36
CA HIS A 78 -0.26 24.24 -1.32
C HIS A 78 1.08 23.73 -0.81
N ARG A 79 1.02 22.59 -0.12
CA ARG A 79 2.18 21.93 0.46
C ARG A 79 2.08 20.42 0.23
N LEU A 80 3.14 19.82 -0.28
CA LEU A 80 3.23 18.38 -0.58
C LEU A 80 4.42 17.76 0.14
N LEU A 81 4.15 16.73 0.93
CA LEU A 81 5.18 15.97 1.65
C LEU A 81 5.96 15.09 0.67
N CYS A 82 7.28 15.28 0.59
CA CYS A 82 8.20 14.54 -0.28
C CYS A 82 9.31 13.81 0.51
N GLY A 83 9.21 13.75 1.84
CA GLY A 83 10.13 13.03 2.72
C GLY A 83 9.53 11.80 3.41
N GLY A 84 10.40 10.97 4.00
CA GLY A 84 10.01 9.73 4.66
C GLY A 84 9.37 8.75 3.67
N PHE A 85 8.24 8.13 4.05
CA PHE A 85 7.53 7.18 3.19
C PHE A 85 7.16 7.79 1.84
N TRP A 86 6.63 9.03 1.85
CA TRP A 86 6.20 9.72 0.63
C TRP A 86 7.35 10.21 -0.25
N GLY A 87 8.59 10.11 0.22
CA GLY A 87 9.78 10.32 -0.61
C GLY A 87 10.24 9.07 -1.36
N LEU A 88 9.81 7.87 -0.94
CA LEU A 88 10.19 6.61 -1.59
C LEU A 88 9.37 6.35 -2.85
N ALA A 89 8.05 6.54 -2.75
CA ALA A 89 7.12 6.46 -3.86
C ALA A 89 5.87 7.29 -3.55
N ARG A 90 5.21 7.80 -4.60
CA ARG A 90 4.00 8.65 -4.46
C ARG A 90 2.84 7.92 -3.77
N HIS A 91 2.81 6.59 -3.87
CA HIS A 91 1.81 5.69 -3.29
C HIS A 91 2.47 4.48 -2.63
N ILE A 92 3.49 4.70 -1.82
CA ILE A 92 4.15 3.61 -1.05
C ILE A 92 3.19 2.85 -0.13
N ASN A 93 2.11 3.50 0.31
CA ASN A 93 1.04 2.87 1.06
C ASN A 93 0.33 1.77 0.25
N TYR A 94 0.22 1.91 -1.07
CA TYR A 94 -0.37 0.90 -1.96
C TYR A 94 0.54 -0.33 -2.07
N LEU A 95 1.87 -0.14 -2.09
CA LEU A 95 2.81 -1.24 -1.95
C LEU A 95 2.64 -1.95 -0.61
N GLY A 96 2.39 -1.19 0.46
CA GLY A 96 2.10 -1.75 1.79
C GLY A 96 0.85 -2.63 1.81
N GLU A 97 -0.25 -2.16 1.21
CA GLU A 97 -1.48 -2.93 1.05
C GLU A 97 -1.25 -4.23 0.27
N LEU A 98 -0.49 -4.17 -0.84
CA LEU A 98 -0.14 -5.34 -1.62
C LEU A 98 0.72 -6.34 -0.82
N GLY A 99 1.70 -5.84 -0.05
CA GLY A 99 2.53 -6.66 0.82
C GLY A 99 1.72 -7.39 1.89
N MET A 100 0.75 -6.72 2.51
CA MET A 100 -0.20 -7.35 3.44
C MET A 100 -1.03 -8.44 2.76
N ALA A 101 -1.55 -8.17 1.56
CA ALA A 101 -2.35 -9.14 0.81
C ALA A 101 -1.53 -10.40 0.46
N VAL A 102 -0.29 -10.25 -0.01
CA VAL A 102 0.62 -11.37 -0.29
C VAL A 102 0.99 -12.12 1.00
N GLY A 103 1.25 -11.41 2.10
CA GLY A 103 1.52 -12.03 3.40
C GLY A 103 0.37 -12.92 3.87
N LEU A 104 -0.88 -12.45 3.77
CA LEU A 104 -2.07 -13.24 4.09
C LEU A 104 -2.22 -14.47 3.18
N THR A 105 -1.99 -14.31 1.87
CA THR A 105 -2.03 -15.42 0.90
C THR A 105 -1.01 -16.50 1.25
N LEU A 106 0.24 -16.13 1.57
CA LEU A 106 1.29 -17.08 1.92
C LEU A 106 1.06 -17.74 3.30
N ALA A 107 0.41 -17.04 4.24
CA ALA A 107 0.08 -17.57 5.56
C ALA A 107 -0.85 -18.79 5.50
N LEU A 108 -1.57 -19.00 4.40
CA LEU A 108 -2.38 -20.21 4.16
C LEU A 108 -1.52 -21.46 3.93
N GLY A 109 -0.20 -21.33 3.78
CA GLY A 109 0.71 -22.46 3.66
C GLY A 109 0.64 -23.22 2.34
N ARG A 110 -0.07 -22.67 1.35
CA ARG A 110 -0.34 -23.30 0.04
C ARG A 110 0.08 -22.39 -1.12
N PRO A 111 1.37 -22.04 -1.25
CA PRO A 111 1.82 -21.04 -2.24
C PRO A 111 1.59 -21.47 -3.68
N LEU A 112 1.47 -22.77 -3.95
CA LEU A 112 1.21 -23.33 -5.28
C LEU A 112 -0.28 -23.36 -5.64
N ASP A 113 -1.18 -23.13 -4.68
CA ASP A 113 -2.61 -23.03 -4.96
C ASP A 113 -2.88 -21.67 -5.62
N PRO A 114 -3.40 -21.60 -6.86
CA PRO A 114 -3.64 -20.34 -7.54
C PRO A 114 -4.80 -19.53 -6.95
N TRP A 115 -5.75 -20.17 -6.26
CA TRP A 115 -6.98 -19.50 -5.82
C TRP A 115 -6.73 -18.39 -4.78
N PRO A 116 -5.91 -18.60 -3.73
CA PRO A 116 -5.52 -17.53 -2.81
C PRO A 116 -4.86 -16.31 -3.45
N TRP A 117 -4.21 -16.44 -4.61
CA TRP A 117 -3.53 -15.34 -5.31
C TRP A 117 -4.50 -14.38 -6.01
N LEU A 118 -5.77 -14.76 -6.16
CA LEU A 118 -6.80 -13.85 -6.67
C LEU A 118 -6.96 -12.62 -5.75
N TYR A 119 -6.69 -12.75 -4.45
CA TYR A 119 -6.77 -11.64 -3.50
C TYR A 119 -5.73 -10.53 -3.75
N PRO A 120 -4.40 -10.80 -3.74
CA PRO A 120 -3.41 -9.79 -4.09
C PRO A 120 -3.52 -9.34 -5.54
N LEU A 121 -3.91 -10.21 -6.48
CA LEU A 121 -4.13 -9.83 -7.88
C LEU A 121 -5.25 -8.79 -8.02
N TYR A 122 -6.35 -8.96 -7.28
CA TYR A 122 -7.42 -7.95 -7.19
C TYR A 122 -6.89 -6.61 -6.67
N TYR A 123 -6.01 -6.62 -5.65
CA TYR A 123 -5.39 -5.38 -5.16
C TYR A 123 -4.55 -4.69 -6.23
N VAL A 124 -3.78 -5.42 -7.04
CA VAL A 124 -3.06 -4.81 -8.18
C VAL A 124 -4.05 -4.19 -9.18
N ALA A 125 -5.08 -4.94 -9.59
CA ALA A 125 -6.09 -4.47 -10.52
C ALA A 125 -6.89 -3.26 -10.00
N LEU A 126 -7.04 -3.14 -8.68
CA LEU A 126 -7.70 -2.01 -8.02
C LEU A 126 -6.76 -0.80 -7.89
N LEU A 127 -5.54 -1.01 -7.40
CA LEU A 127 -4.65 0.06 -6.96
C LEU A 127 -3.93 0.74 -8.12
N VAL A 128 -3.62 0.03 -9.21
CA VAL A 128 -2.94 0.63 -10.38
C VAL A 128 -3.83 1.66 -11.08
N PRO A 129 -5.10 1.37 -11.46
CA PRO A 129 -5.98 2.38 -12.03
C PRO A 129 -6.28 3.50 -11.03
N ARG A 130 -6.49 3.15 -9.75
CA ARG A 130 -6.70 4.13 -8.69
C ARG A 130 -5.54 5.11 -8.55
N GLN A 131 -4.31 4.62 -8.64
CA GLN A 131 -3.12 5.44 -8.61
C GLN A 131 -3.11 6.44 -9.78
N ALA A 132 -3.42 5.97 -11.00
CA ALA A 132 -3.47 6.85 -12.17
C ALA A 132 -4.56 7.93 -12.01
N ASP A 133 -5.72 7.58 -11.46
CA ASP A 133 -6.81 8.53 -11.18
C ASP A 133 -6.40 9.56 -10.12
N ASP A 134 -5.73 9.12 -9.06
CA ASP A 134 -5.22 9.98 -8.00
C ASP A 134 -4.15 10.95 -8.54
N ASP A 135 -3.24 10.50 -9.40
CA ASP A 135 -2.25 11.34 -10.09
C ASP A 135 -2.94 12.42 -10.94
N ARG A 136 -3.98 12.07 -11.72
CA ARG A 136 -4.74 13.04 -12.53
C ARG A 136 -5.41 14.10 -11.65
N ARG A 137 -6.01 13.69 -10.53
CA ARG A 137 -6.64 14.60 -9.56
C ARG A 137 -5.61 15.50 -8.89
N CYS A 138 -4.45 14.96 -8.50
CA CYS A 138 -3.37 15.73 -7.90
C CYS A 138 -2.77 16.72 -8.90
N LYS A 139 -2.59 16.32 -10.16
CA LYS A 139 -2.14 17.22 -11.23
C LYS A 139 -3.11 18.37 -11.45
N ALA A 140 -4.41 18.09 -11.55
CA ALA A 140 -5.43 19.13 -11.69
C ALA A 140 -5.48 20.09 -10.50
N LYS A 141 -5.22 19.59 -9.28
CA LYS A 141 -5.25 20.39 -8.05
C LYS A 141 -3.99 21.22 -7.83
N TYR A 142 -2.80 20.63 -7.99
CA TYR A 142 -1.52 21.25 -7.60
C TYR A 142 -0.72 21.80 -8.80
N GLY A 143 -1.12 21.51 -10.04
CA GLY A 143 -0.55 22.13 -11.23
C GLY A 143 0.97 21.93 -11.35
N PRO A 144 1.78 23.00 -11.47
CA PRO A 144 3.25 22.90 -11.55
C PRO A 144 3.91 22.30 -10.30
N LEU A 145 3.33 22.52 -9.10
CA LEU A 145 3.87 21.94 -7.86
C LEU A 145 3.81 20.40 -7.89
N TRP A 146 2.80 19.84 -8.58
CA TRP A 146 2.74 18.39 -8.81
C TRP A 146 3.86 17.89 -9.71
N ASP A 147 4.26 18.65 -10.73
CA ASP A 147 5.35 18.26 -11.63
C ASP A 147 6.68 18.23 -10.88
N GLU A 148 6.93 19.23 -10.05
CA GLU A 148 8.09 19.26 -9.16
C GLU A 148 8.08 18.06 -8.20
N TYR A 149 6.93 17.76 -7.59
CA TYR A 149 6.77 16.58 -6.74
C TYR A 149 7.10 15.28 -7.48
N CYS A 150 6.58 15.11 -8.71
CA CYS A 150 6.83 13.94 -9.54
C CYS A 150 8.30 13.83 -9.98
N ARG A 151 9.03 14.95 -10.10
CA ARG A 151 10.49 14.94 -10.35
C ARG A 151 11.27 14.47 -9.14
N LEU A 152 10.88 14.91 -7.94
CA LEU A 152 11.54 14.51 -6.69
C LEU A 152 11.25 13.06 -6.31
N VAL A 153 10.03 12.59 -6.58
CA VAL A 153 9.57 11.25 -6.21
C VAL A 153 9.07 10.57 -7.49
N PRO A 154 9.95 10.02 -8.34
CA PRO A 154 9.59 9.54 -9.68
C PRO A 154 8.71 8.28 -9.67
N TYR A 155 8.88 7.42 -8.66
CA TYR A 155 8.17 6.15 -8.54
C TYR A 155 6.74 6.34 -8.04
N ARG A 156 5.80 5.62 -8.66
CA ARG A 156 4.37 5.63 -8.35
C ARG A 156 4.09 4.77 -7.14
N ILE A 157 4.42 3.47 -7.19
CA ILE A 157 4.06 2.48 -6.16
C ILE A 157 5.30 1.74 -5.68
N ILE A 158 6.15 1.26 -6.59
CA ILE A 158 7.28 0.39 -6.29
C ILE A 158 8.58 1.17 -6.52
N PRO A 159 9.30 1.57 -5.45
CA PRO A 159 10.57 2.27 -5.58
C PRO A 159 11.55 1.49 -6.46
N GLY A 160 12.18 2.15 -7.42
CA GLY A 160 13.14 1.54 -8.35
C GLY A 160 12.52 0.83 -9.56
N ILE A 161 11.20 0.62 -9.60
CA ILE A 161 10.53 -0.16 -10.65
C ILE A 161 9.41 0.63 -11.33
N TYR A 162 8.43 1.12 -10.56
CA TYR A 162 7.20 1.73 -11.09
C TYR A 162 6.68 2.85 -10.21
#